data_AF-R6FN69-F1
#
_entry.id   AF-R6FN69-F1
#
_cell.length_a   1.000
_cell.length_b   1.000
_cell.length_c   1.000
_cell.angle_alpha   90.00
_cell.angle_beta   90.00
_cell.angle_gamma   90.00
#
_symmetry.space_group_name_H-M   'P 1'
#
loop_
_entity.id
_entity.type
_entity.pdbx_description
1 polymer ?
#
loop_
_entity_poly.entity_id
_entity_poly.type
_entity_poly.pdbx_seq_one_letter_code
_entity_poly.pdbx_strand_id
1 'polypeptide(L)'
;MEKIKTKLKFIKSERTGSWVGFVSINTKNGCIKGVREDASEPKKVCVATHELSPIIEVGVLYDVEMIPMKNKNAGFIVVSAEPHAFEAKIYTNVVKNAVYNVEVKFGNKTIKYDPMDGRKDTVRTIEGVISVLENRKDIKNLLQVVEDFRRTANILLTTFKNDGYYVAPNKKH
;
A
#
# COMPACT_ATOMS: atom_id res chain seq x y z
N MET A 1 -8.62 -29.29 8.94
CA MET A 1 -8.24 -28.23 9.90
C MET A 1 -8.81 -26.92 9.39
N GLU A 2 -9.43 -26.13 10.25
CA GLU A 2 -9.98 -24.83 9.87
C GLU A 2 -8.83 -23.84 9.60
N LYS A 3 -8.84 -23.26 8.41
CA LYS A 3 -7.87 -22.23 8.01
C LYS A 3 -8.45 -20.86 8.33
N ILE A 4 -7.69 -20.06 9.05
CA ILE A 4 -8.06 -18.69 9.41
C ILE A 4 -7.42 -17.74 8.39
N LYS A 5 -8.20 -16.81 7.86
CA LYS A 5 -7.70 -15.77 6.96
C LYS A 5 -7.56 -14.43 7.67
N THR A 6 -6.45 -13.75 7.44
CA THR A 6 -6.25 -12.37 7.92
C THR A 6 -5.21 -11.66 7.05
N LYS A 7 -4.85 -10.42 7.38
CA LYS A 7 -3.73 -9.72 6.75
C LYS A 7 -2.58 -9.53 7.72
N LEU A 8 -1.35 -9.78 7.28
CA LEU A 8 -0.14 -9.65 8.10
C LEU A 8 0.98 -8.92 7.38
N LYS A 9 1.81 -8.23 8.15
CA LYS A 9 3.18 -7.89 7.76
C LYS A 9 4.13 -8.80 8.50
N PHE A 10 5.20 -9.18 7.84
CA PHE A 10 6.24 -10.01 8.43
C PHE A 10 7.46 -9.17 8.81
N ILE A 11 8.09 -9.59 9.90
CA ILE A 11 9.42 -9.16 10.31
C ILE A 11 10.29 -10.40 10.46
N LYS A 12 11.61 -10.23 10.39
CA LYS A 12 12.54 -11.32 10.63
C LYS A 12 12.86 -11.38 12.13
N SER A 13 12.59 -12.51 12.76
CA SER A 13 12.90 -12.76 14.17
C SER A 13 14.42 -12.76 14.37
N GLU A 14 14.93 -11.90 15.25
CA GLU A 14 16.36 -11.87 15.60
C GLU A 14 16.81 -13.15 16.32
N ARG A 15 15.89 -13.79 17.05
CA ARG A 15 16.18 -15.00 17.84
C ARG A 15 16.27 -16.27 17.01
N THR A 16 15.42 -16.39 15.99
CA THR A 16 15.26 -17.65 15.22
C THR A 16 15.56 -17.51 13.74
N GLY A 17 15.71 -16.28 13.23
CA GLY A 17 15.84 -16.00 11.81
C GLY A 17 14.56 -16.22 10.99
N SER A 18 13.48 -16.71 11.61
CA SER A 18 12.20 -17.01 10.96
C SER A 18 11.40 -15.74 10.67
N TRP A 19 10.60 -15.77 9.61
CA TRP A 19 9.61 -14.73 9.35
C TRP A 19 8.42 -14.86 10.28
N VAL A 20 8.12 -13.80 11.02
CA VAL A 20 7.04 -13.75 12.00
C VAL A 20 6.13 -12.55 11.78
N GLY A 21 4.84 -12.75 11.98
CA GLY A 21 3.83 -11.71 12.08
C GLY A 21 3.10 -11.81 13.42
N PHE A 22 2.21 -10.86 13.69
CA PHE A 22 1.47 -10.83 14.95
C PHE A 22 -0.01 -10.63 14.70
N VAL A 23 -0.84 -11.33 15.47
CA VAL A 23 -2.29 -11.16 15.46
C VAL A 23 -2.80 -10.84 16.85
N SER A 24 -3.81 -9.98 16.90
CA SER A 24 -4.62 -9.75 18.10
C SER A 24 -5.97 -10.44 17.91
N ILE A 25 -6.47 -11.06 18.98
CA ILE A 25 -7.75 -11.77 18.99
C ILE A 25 -8.70 -10.98 19.87
N ASN A 26 -9.78 -10.47 19.29
CA ASN A 26 -10.84 -9.86 20.06
C ASN A 26 -11.61 -10.94 20.81
N THR A 27 -11.52 -10.93 22.13
CA THR A 27 -12.12 -11.95 23.01
C THR A 27 -13.64 -11.92 23.03
N LYS A 28 -14.27 -10.82 22.60
CA LYS A 28 -15.74 -10.70 22.59
C LYS A 28 -16.38 -11.36 21.36
N ASN A 29 -15.76 -11.24 20.19
CA ASN A 29 -16.35 -11.71 18.93
C ASN A 29 -15.45 -12.72 18.17
N GLY A 30 -14.30 -13.10 18.72
CA GLY A 30 -13.36 -14.04 18.11
C GLY A 30 -12.63 -13.50 16.88
N CYS A 31 -12.79 -12.21 16.54
CA CYS A 31 -12.18 -11.63 15.35
C CYS A 31 -10.65 -11.57 15.48
N ILE A 32 -9.95 -12.04 14.46
CA ILE A 32 -8.48 -12.09 14.40
C ILE A 32 -7.98 -11.04 13.41
N LYS A 33 -7.26 -10.05 13.92
CA LYS A 33 -6.67 -8.97 13.11
C LYS A 33 -5.15 -9.01 13.20
N GLY A 34 -4.47 -8.75 12.08
CA GLY A 34 -3.04 -8.49 12.08
C GLY A 34 -2.69 -7.23 12.86
N VAL A 35 -1.60 -7.28 13.62
CA VAL A 35 -1.06 -6.16 14.38
C VAL A 35 0.46 -6.07 14.19
N ARG A 36 1.03 -4.93 14.57
CA ARG A 36 2.48 -4.73 14.57
C ARG A 36 3.10 -5.33 15.82
N GLU A 37 4.41 -5.55 15.78
CA GLU A 37 5.17 -5.99 16.96
C GLU A 37 5.09 -5.00 18.12
N ASP A 38 5.08 -3.71 17.85
CA ASP A 38 5.02 -2.62 18.83
C ASP A 38 3.60 -2.33 19.35
N ALA A 39 2.58 -3.08 18.89
CA ALA A 39 1.21 -2.90 19.36
C ALA A 39 1.09 -3.26 20.87
N SER A 40 0.37 -2.41 21.62
CA SER A 40 0.11 -2.57 23.05
C SER A 40 -0.91 -3.66 23.38
N GLU A 41 -1.72 -4.07 22.39
CA GLU A 41 -2.74 -5.11 22.55
C GLU A 41 -2.10 -6.50 22.77
N PRO A 42 -2.75 -7.39 23.55
CA PRO A 42 -2.33 -8.79 23.63
C PRO A 42 -2.26 -9.43 22.24
N LYS A 43 -1.11 -10.02 21.93
CA LYS A 43 -0.81 -10.54 20.60
C LYS A 43 -0.29 -11.96 20.65
N LYS A 44 -0.61 -12.72 19.60
CA LYS A 44 -0.04 -14.05 19.33
C LYS A 44 0.87 -13.97 18.12
N VAL A 45 1.94 -14.76 18.15
CA VAL A 45 2.88 -14.86 17.04
C VAL A 45 2.32 -15.76 15.95
N CYS A 46 2.55 -15.37 14.71
CA CYS A 46 2.29 -16.17 13.51
C CYS A 46 3.64 -16.44 12.84
N VAL A 47 4.05 -17.70 12.78
CA VAL A 47 5.33 -18.09 12.16
C VAL A 47 5.07 -18.55 10.74
N ALA A 48 5.74 -17.95 9.77
CA ALA A 48 5.67 -18.41 8.38
C ALA A 48 6.44 -19.72 8.20
N THR A 49 5.89 -20.64 7.41
CA THR A 49 6.62 -21.85 7.05
C THR A 49 7.83 -21.52 6.17
N HIS A 50 8.81 -22.43 6.15
CA HIS A 50 10.07 -22.19 5.45
C HIS A 50 9.86 -21.91 3.96
N GLU A 51 8.89 -22.56 3.33
CA GLU A 51 8.57 -22.41 1.89
C GLU A 51 8.12 -20.99 1.52
N LEU A 52 7.59 -20.22 2.48
CA LEU A 52 7.17 -18.84 2.25
C LEU A 52 8.32 -17.83 2.36
N SER A 53 9.48 -18.23 2.86
CA SER A 53 10.61 -17.32 3.09
C SER A 53 11.09 -16.56 1.84
N PRO A 54 11.14 -17.17 0.64
CA PRO A 54 11.60 -16.48 -0.58
C PRO A 54 10.63 -15.41 -1.10
N ILE A 55 9.35 -15.47 -0.72
CA ILE A 55 8.31 -14.56 -1.23
C ILE A 55 7.97 -13.41 -0.26
N ILE A 56 8.50 -13.48 0.97
CA ILE A 56 8.24 -12.49 2.01
C ILE A 56 9.22 -11.32 1.87
N GLU A 57 8.67 -10.13 1.66
CA GLU A 57 9.37 -8.84 1.60
C GLU A 57 9.00 -7.98 2.82
N VAL A 58 9.99 -7.29 3.38
CA VAL A 58 9.77 -6.38 4.52
C VAL A 58 8.86 -5.23 4.11
N GLY A 59 7.89 -4.89 4.96
CA GLY A 59 7.00 -3.74 4.76
C GLY A 59 5.80 -4.00 3.84
N VAL A 60 5.78 -5.14 3.13
CA VAL A 60 4.64 -5.61 2.33
C VAL A 60 3.57 -6.21 3.23
N LEU A 61 2.30 -5.94 2.91
CA LEU A 61 1.15 -6.55 3.57
C LEU A 61 0.73 -7.78 2.78
N TYR A 62 0.43 -8.88 3.45
CA TYR A 62 0.04 -10.14 2.83
C TYR A 62 -1.37 -10.53 3.27
N ASP A 63 -2.16 -11.06 2.34
CA ASP A 63 -3.29 -11.93 2.61
C ASP A 63 -2.76 -13.30 3.01
N VAL A 64 -3.07 -13.74 4.23
CA VAL A 64 -2.51 -14.97 4.78
C VAL A 64 -3.59 -15.99 5.14
N GLU A 65 -3.25 -17.26 4.96
CA GLU A 65 -3.97 -18.38 5.57
C GLU A 65 -3.11 -18.99 6.67
N MET A 66 -3.69 -19.19 7.84
CA MET A 66 -2.97 -19.72 8.99
C MET A 66 -3.77 -20.79 9.74
N ILE A 67 -3.04 -21.68 10.39
CA ILE A 67 -3.58 -22.75 11.23
C ILE A 67 -3.09 -22.58 12.68
N PRO A 68 -3.93 -22.87 13.69
CA PRO A 68 -3.48 -22.82 15.07
C PRO A 68 -2.39 -23.87 15.34
N MET A 69 -1.39 -23.53 16.14
CA MET A 69 -0.40 -24.50 16.61
C MET A 69 -1.04 -25.56 17.52
N LYS A 70 -0.39 -26.74 17.65
CA LYS A 70 -0.86 -27.84 18.51
C LYS A 70 -1.19 -27.37 19.93
N ASN A 71 -0.35 -26.48 20.48
CA ASN A 71 -0.67 -25.74 21.69
C ASN A 71 -1.47 -24.48 21.30
N LYS A 72 -2.76 -24.44 21.65
CA LYS A 72 -3.68 -23.34 21.33
C LYS A 72 -3.22 -21.97 21.85
N ASN A 73 -2.35 -21.94 22.86
CA ASN A 73 -1.82 -20.70 23.43
C ASN A 73 -0.52 -20.23 22.77
N ALA A 74 0.12 -21.05 21.93
CA ALA A 74 1.43 -20.73 21.35
C ALA A 74 1.37 -19.76 20.16
N GLY A 75 0.28 -19.78 19.37
CA GLY A 75 0.13 -18.93 18.19
C GLY A 75 -0.36 -19.68 16.96
N PHE A 76 0.08 -19.23 15.78
CA PHE A 76 -0.35 -19.75 14.49
C PHE A 76 0.82 -20.06 13.56
N ILE A 77 0.62 -20.99 12.64
CA ILE A 77 1.52 -21.28 11.52
C ILE A 77 0.88 -20.70 10.25
N VAL A 78 1.59 -19.82 9.56
CA VAL A 78 1.14 -19.29 8.27
C VAL A 78 1.54 -20.26 7.17
N VAL A 79 0.55 -20.79 6.47
CA VAL A 79 0.70 -21.83 5.43
C VAL A 79 0.53 -21.30 4.01
N SER A 80 0.01 -20.07 3.87
CA SER A 80 -0.07 -19.34 2.60
C SER A 80 0.04 -17.84 2.85
N ALA A 81 0.71 -17.13 1.94
CA ALA A 81 0.85 -15.67 1.99
C ALA A 81 0.91 -15.11 0.56
N GLU A 82 -0.03 -14.24 0.21
CA GLU A 82 -0.08 -13.55 -1.08
C GLU A 82 0.02 -12.03 -0.86
N PRO A 83 0.90 -11.29 -1.57
CA PRO A 83 0.98 -9.84 -1.44
C PRO A 83 -0.38 -9.18 -1.66
N HIS A 84 -0.81 -8.37 -0.69
CA HIS A 84 -2.08 -7.67 -0.76
C HIS A 84 -1.95 -6.39 -1.59
N ALA A 85 -2.69 -6.34 -2.70
CA ALA A 85 -2.84 -5.15 -3.51
C ALA A 85 -4.15 -4.41 -3.16
N PHE A 86 -4.09 -3.09 -3.07
CA PHE A 86 -5.22 -2.23 -2.74
C PHE A 86 -5.88 -1.68 -4.01
N GLU A 87 -7.19 -1.51 -3.97
CA GLU A 87 -7.89 -0.71 -4.98
C GLU A 87 -7.50 0.77 -4.82
N ALA A 88 -7.22 1.41 -5.95
CA ALA A 88 -6.90 2.83 -6.00
C ALA A 88 -8.11 3.65 -6.42
N LYS A 89 -8.24 4.84 -5.84
CA LYS A 89 -9.24 5.85 -6.20
C LYS A 89 -8.52 7.13 -6.58
N ILE A 90 -8.95 7.74 -7.68
CA ILE A 90 -8.37 8.96 -8.22
C ILE A 90 -9.33 10.11 -7.96
N TYR A 91 -8.81 11.19 -7.37
CA TYR A 91 -9.57 12.39 -7.03
C TYR A 91 -8.93 13.59 -7.71
N THR A 92 -9.74 14.48 -8.26
CA THR A 92 -9.28 15.77 -8.80
C THR A 92 -9.78 16.87 -7.90
N ASN A 93 -8.88 17.72 -7.42
CA ASN A 93 -9.23 18.88 -6.61
C ASN A 93 -8.82 20.14 -7.34
N VAL A 94 -9.82 20.97 -7.68
CA VAL A 94 -9.61 22.27 -8.32
C VAL A 94 -10.31 23.34 -7.51
N VAL A 95 -9.53 24.28 -7.02
CA VAL A 95 -10.00 25.58 -6.53
C VAL A 95 -9.30 26.62 -7.38
N LYS A 96 -10.06 27.35 -8.19
CA LYS A 96 -9.51 28.32 -9.12
C LYS A 96 -8.53 29.25 -8.40
N ASN A 97 -7.36 29.41 -9.00
CA ASN A 97 -6.25 30.21 -8.51
C ASN A 97 -5.59 29.79 -7.18
N ALA A 98 -5.96 28.64 -6.61
CA ALA A 98 -5.48 28.24 -5.28
C ALA A 98 -5.06 26.77 -5.19
N VAL A 99 -5.79 25.85 -5.82
CA VAL A 99 -5.53 24.41 -5.71
C VAL A 99 -5.73 23.75 -7.06
N TYR A 100 -4.71 23.06 -7.54
CA TYR A 100 -4.79 22.20 -8.71
C TYR A 100 -4.03 20.93 -8.40
N ASN A 101 -4.73 19.85 -8.05
CA ASN A 101 -4.06 18.58 -7.86
C ASN A 101 -4.92 17.36 -8.21
N VAL A 102 -4.23 16.27 -8.51
CA VAL A 102 -4.81 14.93 -8.62
C VAL A 102 -4.22 14.07 -7.52
N GLU A 103 -5.06 13.35 -6.78
CA GLU A 103 -4.66 12.43 -5.72
C GLU A 103 -5.04 11.00 -6.09
N VAL A 104 -4.08 10.09 -6.06
CA VAL A 104 -4.30 8.64 -6.15
C VAL A 104 -4.20 8.06 -4.74
N LYS A 105 -5.33 7.60 -4.20
CA LYS A 105 -5.45 7.04 -2.83
C LYS A 105 -5.66 5.54 -2.88
N PHE A 106 -4.89 4.79 -2.10
CA PHE A 106 -4.98 3.33 -2.01
C PHE A 106 -4.45 2.87 -0.64
N GLY A 107 -5.20 1.99 0.03
CA GLY A 107 -4.95 1.67 1.43
C GLY A 107 -4.83 2.95 2.27
N ASN A 108 -3.72 3.10 3.00
CA ASN A 108 -3.41 4.30 3.81
C ASN A 108 -2.43 5.26 3.12
N LYS A 109 -2.31 5.22 1.80
CA LYS A 109 -1.32 6.00 1.04
C LYS A 109 -2.01 6.97 0.09
N THR A 110 -1.31 8.06 -0.22
CA THR A 110 -1.72 9.06 -1.19
C THR A 110 -0.50 9.45 -2.02
N ILE A 111 -0.63 9.33 -3.34
CA ILE A 111 0.31 9.87 -4.32
C ILE A 111 -0.36 11.09 -4.95
N LYS A 112 0.34 12.22 -5.00
CA LYS A 112 -0.23 13.50 -5.42
C LYS A 112 0.52 14.04 -6.64
N TYR A 113 -0.25 14.50 -7.62
CA TYR A 113 0.21 15.39 -8.69
C TYR A 113 -0.24 16.81 -8.37
N ASP A 114 0.71 17.74 -8.29
CA ASP A 114 0.47 19.14 -7.96
C ASP A 114 1.36 20.06 -8.82
N PRO A 115 0.87 20.52 -9.99
CA PRO A 115 1.64 21.40 -10.86
C PRO A 115 1.88 22.81 -10.30
N MET A 116 1.17 23.22 -9.24
CA MET A 116 1.27 24.58 -8.67
C MET A 116 2.28 24.64 -7.52
N ASP A 117 2.11 23.78 -6.52
CA ASP A 117 2.91 23.80 -5.28
C ASP A 117 3.92 22.64 -5.17
N GLY A 118 3.90 21.72 -6.14
CA GLY A 118 4.83 20.60 -6.18
C GLY A 118 6.28 21.03 -6.33
N ARG A 119 7.12 20.70 -5.34
CA ARG A 119 8.56 21.02 -5.37
C ARG A 119 9.44 19.98 -6.05
N LYS A 120 9.02 18.71 -6.03
CA LYS A 120 9.77 17.58 -6.59
C LYS A 120 9.14 17.16 -7.91
N ASP A 121 9.95 16.64 -8.84
CA ASP A 121 9.45 16.13 -10.13
C ASP A 121 8.42 15.02 -9.95
N THR A 122 8.60 14.18 -8.93
CA THR A 122 7.68 13.12 -8.50
C THR A 122 6.35 13.60 -7.94
N VAL A 123 6.13 14.92 -7.91
CA VAL A 123 4.88 15.56 -7.48
C VAL A 123 4.41 16.57 -8.52
N ARG A 124 5.31 17.37 -9.11
CA ARG A 124 4.92 18.48 -10.01
C ARG A 124 4.78 18.09 -11.47
N THR A 125 5.26 16.91 -11.87
CA THR A 125 5.21 16.46 -13.27
C THR A 125 4.38 15.18 -13.39
N ILE A 126 3.67 15.05 -14.51
CA ILE A 126 2.87 13.84 -14.78
C ILE A 126 3.77 12.62 -14.86
N GLU A 127 4.88 12.69 -15.63
CA GLU A 127 5.82 11.56 -15.78
C GLU A 127 6.51 11.19 -14.47
N GLY A 128 6.89 12.18 -13.65
CA GLY A 128 7.45 11.93 -12.33
C GLY A 128 6.47 11.20 -11.42
N VAL A 129 5.19 11.57 -11.43
CA VAL A 129 4.16 10.86 -10.64
C VAL A 129 3.89 9.46 -11.20
N ILE A 130 3.86 9.29 -12.53
CA ILE A 130 3.75 7.97 -13.18
C ILE A 130 4.90 7.06 -12.75
N SER A 131 6.14 7.54 -12.73
CA SER A 131 7.28 6.74 -12.27
C SER A 131 7.12 6.26 -10.82
N VAL A 132 6.49 7.06 -9.95
CA VAL A 132 6.19 6.65 -8.57
C VAL A 132 5.11 5.58 -8.54
N LEU A 133 4.08 5.70 -9.38
CA LEU A 133 2.99 4.72 -9.49
C LEU A 133 3.49 3.38 -10.05
N GLU A 134 4.31 3.39 -11.10
CA GLU A 134 4.83 2.17 -11.75
C GLU A 134 5.72 1.33 -10.82
N ASN A 135 6.39 1.97 -9.85
CA ASN A 135 7.18 1.27 -8.84
C ASN A 135 6.33 0.67 -7.70
N ARG A 136 4.99 0.79 -7.73
CA ARG A 136 4.09 0.25 -6.70
C ARG A 136 3.72 -1.19 -7.00
N LYS A 137 4.05 -2.09 -6.07
CA LYS A 137 3.58 -3.49 -6.09
C LYS A 137 2.23 -3.69 -5.38
N ASP A 138 1.75 -2.68 -4.66
CA ASP A 138 0.59 -2.77 -3.75
C ASP A 138 -0.68 -2.11 -4.28
N ILE A 139 -0.78 -1.90 -5.60
CA ILE A 139 -1.94 -1.34 -6.29
C ILE A 139 -2.52 -2.40 -7.23
N LYS A 140 -3.83 -2.67 -7.13
CA LYS A 140 -4.54 -3.52 -8.08
C LYS A 140 -4.70 -2.81 -9.42
N ASN A 141 -4.63 -3.58 -10.51
CA ASN A 141 -4.83 -3.08 -11.88
C ASN A 141 -3.95 -1.86 -12.21
N LEU A 142 -2.68 -1.91 -11.81
CA LEU A 142 -1.77 -0.76 -11.86
C LEU A 142 -1.72 -0.07 -13.24
N LEU A 143 -1.67 -0.84 -14.33
CA LEU A 143 -1.67 -0.29 -15.69
C LEU A 143 -2.88 0.62 -15.94
N GLN A 144 -4.08 0.15 -15.58
CA GLN A 144 -5.32 0.93 -15.70
C GLN A 144 -5.27 2.19 -14.82
N VAL A 145 -4.78 2.05 -13.57
CA VAL A 145 -4.64 3.19 -12.65
C VAL A 145 -3.68 4.25 -13.20
N VAL A 146 -2.58 3.84 -13.84
CA VAL A 146 -1.62 4.76 -14.48
C VAL A 146 -2.25 5.47 -15.68
N GLU A 147 -3.00 4.74 -16.53
CA GLU A 147 -3.72 5.34 -17.67
C GLU A 147 -4.78 6.35 -17.22
N ASP A 148 -5.60 6.00 -16.22
CA ASP A 148 -6.65 6.87 -15.70
C ASP A 148 -6.07 8.08 -14.97
N PHE A 149 -4.94 7.91 -14.27
CA PHE A 149 -4.17 9.02 -13.72
C PHE A 149 -3.67 9.94 -14.82
N ARG A 150 -3.01 9.40 -15.86
CA ARG A 150 -2.48 10.19 -16.98
C ARG A 150 -3.59 11.00 -17.65
N ARG A 151 -4.75 10.40 -17.91
CA ARG A 151 -5.91 11.09 -18.49
C ARG A 151 -6.36 12.24 -17.60
N THR A 152 -6.61 11.96 -16.32
CA THR A 152 -7.09 12.94 -15.34
C THR A 152 -6.10 14.09 -15.14
N ALA A 153 -4.81 13.80 -15.05
CA ALA A 153 -3.75 14.79 -14.87
C ALA A 153 -3.60 15.72 -16.09
N ASN A 154 -3.78 15.21 -17.31
CA ASN A 154 -3.77 16.05 -18.52
C ASN A 154 -5.00 16.96 -18.61
N ILE A 155 -6.18 16.50 -18.17
CA ILE A 155 -7.37 17.34 -18.05
C ILE A 155 -7.10 18.48 -17.05
N LEU A 156 -6.60 18.15 -15.86
CA LEU A 156 -6.23 19.16 -14.85
C LEU A 156 -5.20 20.16 -15.40
N LEU A 157 -4.16 19.69 -16.09
CA LEU A 157 -3.12 20.54 -16.66
C LEU A 157 -3.68 21.49 -17.72
N THR A 158 -4.68 21.06 -18.49
CA THR A 158 -5.38 21.91 -19.45
C THR A 158 -6.16 23.01 -18.73
N THR A 159 -6.91 22.67 -17.68
CA THR A 159 -7.61 23.65 -16.83
C THR A 159 -6.63 24.65 -16.21
N PHE A 160 -5.52 24.17 -15.66
CA PHE A 160 -4.47 24.99 -15.06
C PHE A 160 -3.91 26.02 -16.06
N LYS A 161 -3.62 25.59 -17.30
CA LYS A 161 -3.19 26.49 -18.38
C LYS A 161 -4.26 27.49 -18.79
N ASN A 162 -5.51 27.05 -18.89
CA ASN A 162 -6.64 27.92 -19.26
C ASN A 162 -6.92 29.00 -18.21
N ASP A 163 -6.61 28.72 -16.94
CA ASP A 163 -6.68 29.71 -15.85
C ASP A 163 -5.46 30.67 -15.83
N GLY A 164 -4.54 30.57 -16.79
CA GLY A 164 -3.45 31.53 -17.01
C GLY A 164 -2.11 31.13 -16.40
N TYR A 165 -1.98 29.93 -15.83
CA TYR A 165 -0.73 29.47 -15.25
C TYR A 165 0.27 28.96 -16.31
N TYR A 166 1.53 29.38 -16.18
CA TYR A 166 2.61 28.91 -17.04
C TYR A 166 3.06 27.50 -16.67
N VAL A 167 3.25 26.65 -17.68
CA VAL A 167 3.81 25.31 -17.53
C VAL A 167 5.10 25.26 -18.31
N ALA A 168 6.22 25.07 -17.62
CA ALA A 168 7.52 24.94 -18.27
C ALA A 168 7.52 23.75 -19.24
N PRO A 169 8.06 23.89 -20.46
CA PRO A 169 8.17 22.78 -21.39
C PRO A 169 9.06 21.67 -20.79
N ASN A 170 8.64 20.41 -20.92
CA ASN A 170 9.44 19.26 -20.49
C ASN A 170 10.80 19.32 -21.21
N LYS A 171 11.90 19.45 -20.45
CA LYS A 171 13.24 19.26 -20.98
C LYS A 171 13.35 17.79 -21.38
N LYS A 172 13.39 17.51 -22.68
CA LYS A 172 13.79 16.19 -23.19
C LYS A 172 15.26 16.02 -22.78
N HIS A 173 15.54 15.04 -21.93
CA HIS A 173 16.88 14.53 -21.69
C HIS A 173 17.20 13.47 -22.74
#